data_AF-A0AAV7Q0M8-F1
#
_entry.id   AF-A0AAV7Q0M8-F1
#
_cell.length_a   1.000
_cell.length_b   1.000
_cell.length_c   1.000
_cell.angle_alpha   90.00
_cell.angle_beta   90.00
_cell.angle_gamma   90.00
#
_symmetry.space_group_name_H-M   'P 1'
#
loop_
_entity.id
_entity.type
_entity.pdbx_description
1 polymer ?
#
loop_
_entity_poly.entity_id
_entity_poly.type
_entity_poly.pdbx_seq_one_letter_code
_entity_poly.pdbx_strand_id
1 'polypeptide(L)'
;MLIARTLEEAESLPDMTVDLNRPDSVVGVWEALKAVVGEQFIANAAHANALQKEKRHQLEVRVKELEERHRGADAGEAKRQLGVACKELWALDMDVAEHAMLRTKQKYSVGGGDKAGQLLAHRLRAQAIQHQINKIQTQNGAAVTKDGLILQEFEKC
;
A
#
# COMPACT_ATOMS: atom_id res chain seq x y z
N MET A 1 16.12 55.77 2.03
CA MET A 1 15.01 55.91 1.06
C MET A 1 15.13 54.97 -0.15
N LEU A 2 15.71 53.77 -0.01
CA LEU A 2 15.78 52.79 -1.11
C LEU A 2 15.09 51.45 -0.79
N ILE A 3 14.78 51.19 0.49
CA ILE A 3 14.12 49.96 0.95
C ILE A 3 12.59 50.07 0.87
N ALA A 4 12.04 51.29 0.88
CA ALA A 4 10.58 51.50 0.80
C ALA A 4 10.02 51.32 -0.62
N ARG A 5 10.84 51.52 -1.67
CA ARG A 5 10.40 51.36 -3.07
C ARG A 5 10.29 49.90 -3.52
N THR A 6 11.02 48.98 -2.89
CA THR A 6 11.00 47.55 -3.25
C THR A 6 9.78 46.81 -2.72
N LEU A 7 9.04 47.39 -1.76
CA LEU A 7 7.82 46.79 -1.21
C LEU A 7 6.56 47.18 -2.00
N GLU A 8 6.51 48.39 -2.58
CA GLU A 8 5.40 48.81 -3.45
C GLU A 8 5.40 48.10 -4.82
N GLU A 9 6.56 47.69 -5.34
CA GLU A 9 6.63 46.93 -6.60
C GLU A 9 6.18 45.45 -6.46
N ALA A 10 6.13 44.91 -5.24
CA ALA A 10 5.67 43.55 -4.99
C ALA A 10 4.13 43.41 -4.90
N GLU A 11 3.40 44.51 -4.71
CA GLU A 11 1.92 44.53 -4.68
C GLU A 11 1.28 44.73 -6.06
N SER A 12 2.11 44.89 -7.11
CA SER A 12 1.69 45.07 -8.50
C SER A 12 1.82 43.78 -9.34
N LEU A 13 1.70 42.60 -8.73
CA LEU A 13 1.47 41.40 -9.50
C LEU A 13 -0.02 41.34 -9.84
N PRO A 14 -0.43 41.30 -11.13
CA PRO A 14 -1.82 41.11 -11.47
C PRO A 14 -2.28 39.83 -10.78
N ASP A 15 -3.41 39.93 -10.08
CA ASP A 15 -4.11 38.81 -9.47
C ASP A 15 -4.45 37.82 -10.59
N MET A 16 -3.52 36.91 -10.84
CA MET A 16 -3.66 35.85 -11.84
C MET A 16 -4.49 34.76 -11.18
N THR A 17 -5.73 35.11 -10.85
CA THR A 17 -6.81 34.13 -10.72
C THR A 17 -6.99 33.55 -12.12
N VAL A 18 -6.16 32.56 -12.44
CA VAL A 18 -6.33 31.74 -13.64
C VAL A 18 -7.72 31.16 -13.54
N ASP A 19 -8.61 31.65 -14.38
CA ASP A 19 -9.99 31.22 -14.44
C ASP A 19 -10.00 29.74 -14.90
N LEU A 20 -9.98 28.84 -13.91
CA LEU A 20 -9.86 27.38 -14.06
C LEU A 20 -10.99 26.78 -14.92
N ASN A 21 -12.04 27.56 -15.18
CA ASN A 21 -13.20 27.18 -15.98
C ASN A 21 -13.05 27.50 -17.47
N ARG A 22 -11.92 28.07 -17.92
CA ARG A 22 -11.71 28.37 -19.34
C ARG A 22 -11.15 27.14 -20.06
N PRO A 23 -11.96 26.45 -20.91
CA PRO A 23 -11.57 25.17 -21.52
C PRO A 23 -10.42 25.28 -22.51
N ASP A 24 -10.14 26.49 -23.00
CA ASP A 24 -9.10 26.76 -24.00
C ASP A 24 -7.73 27.11 -23.39
N SER A 25 -7.64 27.19 -22.06
CA SER A 25 -6.37 27.44 -21.36
C SER A 25 -5.62 26.13 -21.13
N VAL A 26 -4.28 26.14 -21.29
CA VAL A 26 -3.42 24.98 -21.01
C VAL A 26 -3.64 24.44 -19.59
N VAL A 27 -3.92 25.34 -18.64
CA VAL A 27 -4.24 24.99 -17.25
C VAL A 27 -5.58 24.27 -17.15
N GLY A 28 -6.64 24.78 -17.79
CA GLY A 28 -7.95 24.13 -17.82
C GLY A 28 -7.93 22.73 -18.46
N VAL A 29 -7.18 22.57 -19.56
CA VAL A 29 -6.99 21.25 -20.19
C VAL A 29 -6.23 20.28 -19.28
N TRP A 30 -5.20 20.76 -18.56
CA TRP A 30 -4.45 19.94 -17.60
C TRP A 30 -5.30 19.52 -16.39
N GLU A 31 -6.11 20.43 -15.84
CA GLU A 31 -7.05 20.10 -14.77
C GLU A 31 -8.12 19.10 -15.22
N ALA A 32 -8.70 19.30 -16.41
CA ALA A 32 -9.66 18.38 -16.99
C ALA A 32 -9.05 16.98 -17.21
N LEU A 33 -7.82 16.91 -17.72
CA LEU A 33 -7.11 15.64 -17.90
C LEU A 33 -6.85 14.94 -16.55
N LYS A 34 -6.39 15.67 -15.54
CA LYS A 34 -6.20 15.13 -14.19
C LYS A 34 -7.50 14.61 -13.59
N ALA A 35 -8.61 15.33 -13.78
CA ALA A 35 -9.91 14.91 -13.30
C ALA A 35 -10.35 13.59 -13.96
N VAL A 36 -10.27 13.50 -15.29
CA VAL A 36 -10.64 12.28 -16.04
C VAL A 36 -9.78 11.09 -15.64
N VAL A 37 -8.45 11.28 -15.59
CA VAL A 37 -7.53 10.22 -15.18
C VAL A 37 -7.78 9.81 -13.73
N GLY A 38 -7.99 10.78 -12.84
CA GLY A 38 -8.34 10.54 -11.44
C GLY A 38 -9.63 9.74 -11.28
N GLU A 39 -10.69 10.10 -12.00
CA GLU A 39 -11.96 9.37 -12.01
C GLU A 39 -11.79 7.94 -12.51
N GLN A 40 -11.01 7.72 -13.57
CA GLN A 40 -10.72 6.37 -14.07
C GLN A 40 -9.97 5.52 -13.03
N PHE A 41 -8.97 6.10 -12.35
CA PHE A 41 -8.28 5.42 -11.26
C PHE A 41 -9.23 5.07 -10.11
N ILE A 42 -10.09 6.00 -9.71
CA ILE A 42 -11.07 5.78 -8.64
C ILE A 42 -12.07 4.70 -9.03
N ALA A 43 -12.60 4.73 -10.25
CA ALA A 43 -13.54 3.74 -10.76
C ALA A 43 -12.91 2.34 -10.81
N ASN A 44 -11.68 2.23 -11.32
CA ASN A 44 -10.94 0.97 -11.34
C ASN A 44 -10.67 0.43 -9.93
N ALA A 45 -10.26 1.31 -9.00
CA ALA A 45 -10.05 0.93 -7.61
C ALA A 45 -11.36 0.47 -6.93
N ALA A 46 -12.46 1.17 -7.17
CA ALA A 46 -13.78 0.80 -6.65
C ALA A 46 -14.23 -0.56 -7.19
N HIS A 47 -14.05 -0.80 -8.49
CA HIS A 47 -14.35 -2.09 -9.12
C HIS A 47 -13.49 -3.23 -8.55
N ALA A 48 -12.18 -3.01 -8.41
CA ALA A 48 -11.28 -4.00 -7.81
C ALA A 48 -11.68 -4.34 -6.37
N ASN A 49 -12.02 -3.33 -5.56
CA ASN A 49 -12.50 -3.52 -4.18
C ASN A 49 -13.83 -4.30 -4.14
N ALA A 50 -14.76 -4.00 -5.05
CA ALA A 50 -16.03 -4.73 -5.14
C ALA A 50 -15.80 -6.21 -5.49
N LEU A 51 -14.93 -6.47 -6.46
CA LEU A 51 -14.57 -7.82 -6.89
C LEU A 51 -13.86 -8.61 -5.79
N GLN A 52 -13.00 -7.97 -4.98
CA GLN A 52 -12.36 -8.60 -3.83
C GLN A 52 -13.36 -8.94 -2.72
N LYS A 53 -14.31 -8.04 -2.44
CA LYS A 53 -15.41 -8.30 -1.47
C LYS A 53 -16.28 -9.46 -1.91
N GLU A 54 -16.63 -9.50 -3.19
CA GLU A 54 -17.43 -10.58 -3.76
C GLU A 54 -16.70 -11.93 -3.67
N LYS A 55 -15.41 -11.98 -4.04
CA LYS A 55 -14.58 -13.19 -3.86
C LYS A 55 -14.55 -13.67 -2.41
N ARG A 56 -14.36 -12.75 -1.46
CA ARG A 56 -14.36 -13.07 -0.03
C ARG A 56 -15.70 -13.65 0.41
N HIS A 57 -16.81 -13.03 -0.01
CA HIS A 57 -18.15 -13.51 0.30
C HIS A 57 -18.41 -14.92 -0.26
N GLN A 58 -18.06 -15.16 -1.52
CA GLN A 58 -18.18 -16.48 -2.15
C GLN A 58 -17.40 -17.55 -1.42
N LEU A 59 -16.17 -17.24 -0.98
CA LEU A 59 -15.35 -18.16 -0.20
C LEU A 59 -15.93 -18.42 1.19
N GLU A 60 -16.47 -17.42 1.87
CA GLU A 60 -17.16 -17.58 3.16
C GLU A 60 -18.40 -18.48 3.04
N VAL A 61 -19.21 -18.28 2.00
CA VAL A 61 -20.37 -19.14 1.71
C VAL A 61 -19.92 -20.56 1.42
N ARG A 62 -18.90 -20.73 0.58
CA ARG A 62 -18.36 -22.05 0.23
C ARG A 62 -17.79 -22.79 1.44
N VAL A 63 -17.14 -22.09 2.36
CA VAL A 63 -16.65 -22.69 3.62
C VAL A 63 -17.83 -23.20 4.46
N LYS A 64 -18.89 -22.40 4.63
CA LYS A 64 -20.08 -22.83 5.39
C LYS A 64 -20.76 -24.06 4.76
N GLU A 65 -20.92 -24.08 3.43
CA GLU A 65 -21.49 -25.23 2.73
C GLU A 65 -20.63 -26.49 2.89
N LEU A 66 -19.30 -26.34 2.83
CA LEU A 66 -18.37 -27.46 3.01
C LEU A 66 -18.34 -27.95 4.47
N GLU A 67 -18.49 -27.06 5.45
CA GLU A 67 -18.65 -27.41 6.87
C GLU A 67 -19.92 -28.22 7.13
N GLU A 68 -21.04 -27.81 6.52
CA GLU A 68 -22.31 -28.54 6.61
C GLU A 68 -22.24 -29.92 5.94
N ARG A 69 -21.62 -30.01 4.76
CA ARG A 69 -21.40 -31.29 4.06
C ARG A 69 -20.44 -32.22 4.80
N HIS A 70 -19.39 -31.66 5.42
CA HIS A 70 -18.47 -32.42 6.25
C HIS A 70 -19.16 -33.03 7.47
N ARG A 71 -20.15 -32.33 8.04
CA ARG A 71 -20.96 -32.82 9.17
C ARG A 71 -21.93 -33.95 8.76
N GLY A 72 -22.28 -34.04 7.47
CA GLY A 72 -23.38 -34.89 6.97
C GLY A 72 -23.02 -36.31 6.50
N ALA A 73 -21.93 -36.53 5.76
CA ALA A 73 -21.63 -37.88 5.22
C ALA A 73 -20.22 -38.09 4.65
N ASP A 74 -19.59 -37.09 4.02
CA ASP A 74 -18.34 -37.28 3.26
C ASP A 74 -17.14 -36.60 3.91
N ALA A 75 -16.51 -37.30 4.85
CA ALA A 75 -15.47 -36.72 5.70
C ALA A 75 -14.11 -36.48 5.01
N GLY A 76 -13.82 -37.17 3.90
CA GLY A 76 -12.50 -37.15 3.26
C GLY A 76 -12.30 -36.01 2.27
N GLU A 77 -13.19 -35.90 1.28
CA GLU A 77 -13.05 -34.92 0.20
C GLU A 77 -13.54 -33.52 0.60
N ALA A 78 -14.66 -33.43 1.33
CA ALA A 78 -15.16 -32.16 1.85
C ALA A 78 -14.13 -31.51 2.80
N LYS A 79 -13.43 -32.29 3.63
CA LYS A 79 -12.37 -31.79 4.53
C LYS A 79 -11.16 -31.24 3.77
N ARG A 80 -10.78 -31.88 2.66
CA ARG A 80 -9.70 -31.36 1.79
C ARG A 80 -10.10 -30.05 1.13
N GLN A 81 -11.31 -29.99 0.56
CA GLN A 81 -11.83 -28.78 -0.08
C GLN A 81 -12.03 -27.63 0.92
N LEU A 82 -12.47 -27.94 2.14
CA LEU A 82 -12.58 -26.97 3.24
C LEU A 82 -11.20 -26.41 3.61
N GLY A 83 -10.19 -27.29 3.74
CA GLY A 83 -8.82 -26.87 4.00
C GLY A 83 -8.24 -25.94 2.92
N VAL A 84 -8.62 -26.14 1.65
CA VAL A 84 -8.22 -25.24 0.55
C VAL A 84 -8.95 -23.90 0.65
N ALA A 85 -10.29 -23.90 0.81
CA ALA A 85 -11.09 -22.69 0.91
C ALA A 85 -10.70 -21.82 2.13
N CYS A 86 -10.39 -22.45 3.28
CA CYS A 86 -9.88 -21.73 4.45
C CYS A 86 -8.49 -21.12 4.22
N LYS A 87 -7.60 -21.80 3.49
CA LYS A 87 -6.29 -21.23 3.13
C LYS A 87 -6.44 -20.05 2.19
N GLU A 88 -7.36 -20.12 1.23
CA GLU A 88 -7.66 -19.02 0.31
C GLU A 88 -8.23 -17.81 1.06
N LEU A 89 -9.14 -18.01 2.01
CA LEU A 89 -9.61 -16.94 2.90
C LEU A 89 -8.48 -16.36 3.74
N TRP A 90 -7.65 -17.22 4.34
CA TRP A 90 -6.53 -16.75 5.15
C TRP A 90 -5.53 -15.94 4.33
N ALA A 91 -5.25 -16.34 3.08
CA ALA A 91 -4.39 -15.58 2.19
C ALA A 91 -4.96 -14.18 1.88
N LEU A 92 -6.28 -14.08 1.65
CA LEU A 92 -6.95 -12.78 1.47
C LEU A 92 -6.87 -11.91 2.74
N ASP A 93 -7.08 -12.49 3.91
CA ASP A 93 -7.00 -11.75 5.18
C ASP A 93 -5.55 -11.32 5.48
N MET A 94 -4.56 -12.15 5.14
CA MET A 94 -3.14 -11.79 5.26
C MET A 94 -2.77 -10.64 4.33
N ASP A 95 -3.26 -10.62 3.09
CA ASP A 95 -3.01 -9.52 2.15
C ASP A 95 -3.59 -8.20 2.67
N VAL A 96 -4.80 -8.22 3.23
CA VAL A 96 -5.40 -7.05 3.88
C VAL A 96 -4.59 -6.61 5.11
N ALA A 97 -4.14 -7.57 5.92
CA ALA A 97 -3.32 -7.29 7.09
C ALA A 97 -1.95 -6.69 6.71
N GLU A 98 -1.33 -7.18 5.64
CA GLU A 98 -0.07 -6.67 5.10
C GLU A 98 -0.22 -5.23 4.63
N HIS A 99 -1.27 -4.94 3.84
CA HIS A 99 -1.56 -3.57 3.39
C HIS A 99 -1.83 -2.62 4.56
N ALA A 100 -2.52 -3.08 5.61
CA ALA A 100 -2.72 -2.32 6.84
C ALA A 100 -1.40 -2.07 7.59
N MET A 101 -0.51 -3.07 7.65
CA MET A 101 0.83 -2.96 8.23
C MET A 101 1.72 -1.97 7.45
N LEU A 102 1.68 -1.99 6.12
CA LEU A 102 2.41 -1.02 5.29
C LEU A 102 1.90 0.41 5.50
N ARG A 103 0.58 0.58 5.55
CA ARG A 103 -0.05 1.88 5.82
C ARG A 103 0.29 2.40 7.22
N THR A 104 0.30 1.53 8.23
CA THR A 104 0.70 1.93 9.59
C THR A 104 2.17 2.31 9.67
N LYS A 105 3.06 1.59 8.98
CA LYS A 105 4.48 1.96 8.85
C LYS A 105 4.68 3.34 8.24
N GLN A 106 3.89 3.72 7.23
CA GLN A 106 3.98 5.02 6.56
C GLN A 106 3.31 6.16 7.35
N LYS A 107 2.07 5.97 7.78
CA LYS A 107 1.25 7.01 8.40
C LYS A 107 1.77 7.44 9.77
N TYR A 108 2.28 6.48 10.56
CA TYR A 108 2.72 6.75 11.94
C TYR A 108 4.23 7.07 12.03
N SER A 109 4.96 7.16 10.91
CA SER A 109 6.31 7.75 10.87
C SER A 109 6.32 9.24 11.14
N VAL A 110 5.27 9.92 10.67
CA VAL A 110 5.24 11.38 10.54
C VAL A 110 4.20 11.91 11.53
N GLY A 111 4.41 11.70 12.83
CA GLY A 111 3.76 12.41 13.95
C GLY A 111 2.22 12.36 14.09
N GLY A 112 1.46 11.85 13.11
CA GLY A 112 0.00 11.95 13.06
C GLY A 112 -0.70 10.60 13.23
N GLY A 113 -0.92 10.18 14.48
CA GLY A 113 -1.73 8.99 14.74
C GLY A 113 -1.86 8.64 16.23
N ASP A 114 -2.81 7.74 16.54
CA ASP A 114 -3.04 7.21 17.88
C ASP A 114 -1.80 6.50 18.47
N LYS A 115 -1.68 6.53 19.79
CA LYS A 115 -0.52 6.02 20.54
C LYS A 115 -0.26 4.52 20.28
N ALA A 116 -1.33 3.72 20.09
CA ALA A 116 -1.20 2.29 19.82
C ALA A 116 -0.59 2.05 18.42
N GLY A 117 -1.06 2.77 17.39
CA GLY A 117 -0.49 2.72 16.06
C GLY A 117 0.97 3.20 16.00
N GLN A 118 1.34 4.23 16.76
CA GLN A 118 2.74 4.68 16.87
C GLN A 118 3.64 3.60 17.50
N LEU A 119 3.18 2.97 18.58
CA LEU A 119 3.92 1.90 19.25
C LEU A 119 4.10 0.68 18.34
N LEU A 120 3.05 0.31 17.60
CA LEU A 120 3.12 -0.78 16.61
C LEU A 120 4.12 -0.45 15.50
N ALA A 121 4.06 0.75 14.92
CA ALA A 121 4.98 1.19 13.88
C ALA A 121 6.44 1.20 14.38
N HIS A 122 6.67 1.66 15.61
CA HIS A 122 7.99 1.63 16.25
C HIS A 122 8.51 0.20 16.40
N ARG A 123 7.69 -0.73 16.92
CA ARG A 123 8.07 -2.14 17.06
C ARG A 123 8.38 -2.79 15.72
N LEU A 124 7.56 -2.53 14.70
CA LEU A 124 7.78 -3.04 13.35
C LEU A 124 9.09 -2.52 12.73
N ARG A 125 9.48 -1.27 12.99
CA ARG A 125 10.78 -0.74 12.56
C ARG A 125 11.93 -1.37 13.31
N ALA A 126 11.82 -1.47 14.63
CA ALA A 126 12.85 -2.09 15.47
C ALA A 126 13.11 -3.54 15.01
N GLN A 127 12.04 -4.30 14.75
CA GLN A 127 12.15 -5.66 14.22
C GLN A 127 12.76 -5.69 12.81
N ALA A 128 12.37 -4.78 11.92
CA ALA A 128 12.96 -4.70 10.58
C ALA A 128 14.46 -4.40 10.62
N ILE A 129 14.89 -3.46 11.46
CA ILE A 129 16.31 -3.11 11.66
C ILE A 129 17.08 -4.31 12.25
N GLN A 130 16.48 -5.04 13.20
CA GLN A 130 17.09 -6.22 13.81
C GLN A 130 17.34 -7.35 12.80
N HIS A 131 16.45 -7.52 11.83
CA HIS A 131 16.59 -8.53 10.78
C HIS A 131 17.27 -7.99 9.51
N GLN A 132 17.72 -6.73 9.51
CA GLN A 132 18.39 -6.14 8.38
C GLN A 132 19.83 -6.68 8.30
N ILE A 133 20.12 -7.38 7.21
CA ILE A 133 21.47 -7.91 6.93
C ILE A 133 22.31 -6.76 6.38
N ASN A 134 23.04 -6.09 7.26
CA ASN A 134 23.90 -4.95 6.90
C ASN A 134 25.29 -5.37 6.42
N LYS A 135 25.67 -6.64 6.65
CA LYS A 135 26.99 -7.17 6.30
C LYS A 135 26.93 -8.67 6.14
N ILE A 136 27.50 -9.17 5.04
CA ILE A 136 27.77 -10.59 4.84
C ILE A 136 29.28 -10.82 4.68
N GLN A 137 29.74 -12.03 5.01
CA GLN A 137 31.10 -12.47 4.71
C GLN A 137 31.06 -13.37 3.48
N THR A 138 31.87 -13.05 2.48
CA THR A 138 32.06 -13.88 1.28
C THR A 138 32.91 -15.11 1.63
N GLN A 139 32.84 -16.17 0.81
CA GLN A 139 33.67 -17.38 0.96
C GLN A 139 35.19 -17.07 1.00
N ASN A 140 35.61 -15.94 0.45
CA ASN A 140 37.00 -15.45 0.46
C ASN A 140 37.35 -14.61 1.72
N GLY A 141 36.48 -14.55 2.73
CA GLY A 141 36.69 -13.78 3.96
C GLY A 141 36.51 -12.26 3.84
N ALA A 142 36.15 -11.76 2.65
CA ALA A 142 35.86 -10.35 2.44
C ALA A 142 34.49 -9.95 2.99
N ALA A 143 34.40 -8.79 3.62
CA ALA A 143 33.15 -8.23 4.13
C ALA A 143 32.45 -7.40 3.04
N VAL A 144 31.22 -7.75 2.70
CA VAL A 144 30.39 -7.01 1.75
C VAL A 144 29.30 -6.25 2.52
N THR A 145 29.28 -4.93 2.37
CA THR A 145 28.37 -4.01 3.08
C THR A 145 27.42 -3.30 2.12
N LYS A 146 27.57 -3.45 0.80
CA LYS A 146 26.70 -2.80 -0.19
C LYS A 146 25.53 -3.71 -0.54
N ASP A 147 24.30 -3.22 -0.34
CA ASP A 147 23.06 -3.99 -0.54
C ASP A 147 22.98 -4.71 -1.90
N GLY A 148 23.38 -4.06 -2.99
CA GLY A 148 23.38 -4.67 -4.33
C GLY A 148 24.39 -5.82 -4.49
N LEU A 149 25.51 -5.80 -3.76
CA LEU A 149 26.50 -6.88 -3.77
C LEU A 149 26.11 -8.00 -2.80
N ILE A 150 25.36 -7.69 -1.74
CA ILE A 150 24.82 -8.67 -0.79
C ILE A 150 23.86 -9.62 -1.52
N LEU A 151 22.93 -9.08 -2.31
CA LEU A 151 21.96 -9.86 -3.08
C LEU A 151 22.64 -10.80 -4.10
N GLN A 152 23.65 -10.30 -4.81
CA GLN A 152 24.41 -11.10 -5.78
C GLN A 152 25.19 -12.26 -5.16
N GLU A 153 25.64 -12.12 -3.91
CA GLU A 153 26.31 -13.22 -3.20
C GLU A 153 25.30 -14.24 -2.65
N PHE A 154 24.09 -13.82 -2.29
CA PHE A 154 23.01 -14.75 -1.94
C PHE A 154 22.53 -15.57 -3.14
N GLU A 155 22.51 -15.01 -4.36
CA GLU A 155 22.14 -15.73 -5.58
C GLU A 155 23.17 -16.80 -6.02
N LYS A 156 24.40 -16.73 -5.50
CA LYS A 156 25.48 -17.67 -5.81
C LYS A 156 25.58 -18.86 -4.84
N CYS A 157 24.87 -18.81 -3.71
CA CYS A 157 24.76 -19.91 -2.76
C CYS A 157 23.66 -20.88 -3.20
#